data_AF-Q9HDC9-F1
#
_entry.id   AF-Q9HDC9-F1
#
_cell.length_a   1.000
_cell.length_b   1.000
_cell.length_c   1.000
_cell.angle_alpha   90.00
_cell.angle_beta   90.00
_cell.angle_gamma   90.00
#
_symmetry.space_group_name_H-M   'P 1'
#
loop_
_entity.id
_entity.type
_entity.pdbx_description
1 polymer ?
#
loop_
_entity_poly.entity_id
_entity_poly.type
_entity_poly.pdbx_seq_one_letter_code
_entity_poly.pdbx_strand_id
1 'polypeptide(L)'
;MSEADGLRQRRPLRPQVVTDDDGQAPEAKDGSSFSGRVFRVTFLMLAVSLTVPLLGAMMLLESPIDPQPLSFKEPPLLLGVLHPNTKLRQAERLFENQLVGPESIAHIGDVMFTGTADGRVVKLENGEIETIARFGSGPCKTRDDEPVCGRPLGIRAGPNGTLFVADAYKGLFEVNPWKREVKLLLSSETPIEGKNMSFVNDLTVTQDGRKIYFTDSSSKWQRRDYLLLVMEGTDDGRLLEYDTVTREVKVLLDQLRFPNGVQLSPAEDFVLVAETTMARIRRVYVSGLMKGGADLFVENMPGFPDNIRPSSSGGYWVGMSTIRPNPGFSMLDFLSERPWIKRMIFKLFSQETVMKFVPRYSLVLELSDSGAFRRSLHDPDGLVATYISEVHEHDGHLYLGSFRSPFLCRLSLQAV
;
A
#
# COMPACT_ATOMS: atom_id res chain seq x y z
N MET A 1 22.31 101.55 0.09
CA MET A 1 21.62 100.32 0.53
C MET A 1 22.11 99.20 -0.37
N SER A 2 22.90 98.28 0.17
CA SER A 2 23.43 97.11 -0.55
C SER A 2 22.94 95.89 0.22
N GLU A 3 21.68 95.53 0.04
CA GLU A 3 21.13 94.30 0.60
C GLU A 3 21.66 93.11 -0.18
N ALA A 4 22.06 92.11 0.60
CA ALA A 4 22.66 90.88 0.18
C ALA A 4 21.59 89.93 -0.36
N ASP A 5 21.58 89.72 -1.68
CA ASP A 5 20.79 88.66 -2.29
C ASP A 5 21.51 87.31 -2.10
N GLY A 6 21.04 86.56 -1.10
CA GLY A 6 21.33 85.15 -0.96
C GLY A 6 20.71 84.36 -2.12
N LEU A 7 21.53 83.63 -2.88
CA LEU A 7 21.06 82.73 -3.92
C LEU A 7 21.35 81.26 -3.59
N ARG A 8 20.28 80.50 -3.73
CA ARG A 8 20.00 79.16 -3.24
C ARG A 8 20.85 78.06 -3.90
N GLN A 9 21.08 77.01 -3.12
CA GLN A 9 21.73 75.75 -3.49
C GLN A 9 21.22 75.17 -4.82
N ARG A 10 22.13 74.92 -5.76
CA ARG A 10 21.85 74.15 -6.98
C ARG A 10 21.68 72.67 -6.63
N ARG A 11 20.49 72.12 -6.88
CA ARG A 11 20.25 70.66 -6.90
C ARG A 11 21.13 70.01 -7.99
N PRO A 12 21.63 68.78 -7.76
CA PRO A 12 22.53 68.10 -8.69
C PRO A 12 21.80 67.76 -10.01
N LEU A 13 22.50 68.01 -11.12
CA LEU A 13 22.10 67.69 -12.48
C LEU A 13 21.74 66.21 -12.58
N ARG A 14 20.45 65.91 -12.78
CA ARG A 14 19.99 64.59 -13.22
C ARG A 14 20.49 64.40 -14.66
N PRO A 15 21.06 63.24 -15.03
CA PRO A 15 21.63 63.06 -16.35
C PRO A 15 20.54 63.26 -17.41
N GLN A 16 20.71 64.26 -18.27
CA GLN A 16 19.96 64.32 -19.52
C GLN A 16 20.53 63.23 -20.42
N VAL A 17 19.75 62.17 -20.63
CA VAL A 17 19.96 61.27 -21.76
C VAL A 17 19.68 62.12 -22.99
N VAL A 18 20.74 62.45 -23.74
CA VAL A 18 20.64 63.13 -25.03
C VAL A 18 19.86 62.19 -25.95
N THR A 19 18.61 62.53 -26.20
CA THR A 19 17.83 61.95 -27.29
C THR A 19 18.14 62.81 -28.51
N ASP A 20 19.03 62.33 -29.38
CA ASP A 20 19.11 62.83 -30.75
C ASP A 20 17.80 62.43 -31.43
N ASP A 21 16.84 63.37 -31.41
CA ASP A 21 15.84 63.50 -32.46
C ASP A 21 16.57 63.80 -33.78
N ASP A 22 15.97 63.36 -34.88
CA ASP A 22 16.42 63.50 -36.28
C ASP A 22 17.34 62.38 -36.81
N GLY A 23 16.79 61.17 -36.86
CA GLY A 23 17.23 60.17 -37.81
C GLY A 23 16.08 59.23 -38.10
N GLN A 24 15.50 59.33 -39.30
CA GLN A 24 14.54 58.37 -39.88
C GLN A 24 14.82 56.97 -39.34
N ALA A 25 13.91 56.42 -38.52
CA ALA A 25 14.01 55.06 -38.07
C ALA A 25 14.15 54.17 -39.31
N PRO A 26 15.32 53.57 -39.59
CA PRO A 26 15.36 52.56 -40.62
C PRO A 26 14.43 51.48 -40.10
N GLU A 27 13.51 51.01 -40.95
CA GLU A 27 12.81 49.76 -40.74
C GLU A 27 13.84 48.79 -40.17
N ALA A 28 13.73 48.49 -38.88
CA ALA A 28 14.50 47.44 -38.26
C ALA A 28 13.93 46.20 -38.92
N LYS A 29 14.48 45.85 -40.10
CA LYS A 29 14.34 44.54 -40.67
C LYS A 29 14.68 43.64 -39.52
N ASP A 30 13.69 42.85 -39.08
CA ASP A 30 13.79 41.78 -38.09
C ASP A 30 14.81 40.74 -38.59
N GLY A 31 16.07 41.17 -38.67
CA GLY A 31 17.22 40.37 -38.97
C GLY A 31 17.56 39.72 -37.66
N SER A 32 16.82 38.66 -37.32
CA SER A 32 17.24 37.75 -36.26
C SER A 32 18.74 37.49 -36.45
N SER A 33 19.56 37.84 -35.46
CA SER A 33 21.00 37.65 -35.57
C SER A 33 21.30 36.19 -35.95
N PHE A 34 22.40 35.94 -36.66
CA PHE A 34 22.81 34.57 -37.00
C PHE A 34 22.79 33.65 -35.76
N SER A 35 23.23 34.19 -34.62
CA SER A 35 23.14 33.54 -33.30
C SER A 35 21.70 33.20 -32.89
N GLY A 36 20.73 34.11 -33.05
CA GLY A 36 19.32 33.84 -32.77
C GLY A 36 18.70 32.78 -33.67
N ARG A 37 19.10 32.69 -34.95
CA ARG A 37 18.66 31.61 -35.85
C ARG A 37 19.24 30.27 -35.45
N VAL A 38 20.55 30.22 -35.20
CA VAL A 38 21.24 29.00 -34.76
C VAL A 38 20.63 28.52 -33.44
N PHE A 39 20.42 29.41 -32.46
CA PHE A 39 19.79 29.06 -31.19
C PHE A 39 18.39 28.46 -31.37
N ARG A 40 17.53 29.09 -32.18
CA ARG A 40 16.18 28.58 -32.46
C ARG A 40 16.21 27.21 -33.16
N VAL A 41 17.07 27.04 -34.16
CA VAL A 41 17.20 25.77 -34.88
C VAL A 41 17.72 24.67 -33.94
N THR A 42 18.76 24.95 -33.15
CA THR A 42 19.29 23.98 -32.18
C THR A 42 18.24 23.63 -31.12
N PHE A 43 17.51 24.61 -30.59
CA PHE A 43 16.44 24.37 -29.63
C PHE A 43 15.30 23.55 -30.22
N LEU A 44 14.86 23.86 -31.45
CA LEU A 44 13.84 23.09 -32.15
C LEU A 44 14.31 21.67 -32.46
N MET A 45 15.55 21.49 -32.90
CA MET A 45 16.13 20.17 -33.15
C MET A 45 16.23 19.36 -31.85
N LEU A 46 16.59 19.99 -30.73
CA LEU A 46 16.60 19.35 -29.42
C LEU A 46 15.18 18.93 -29.01
N ALA A 47 14.21 19.84 -29.14
CA ALA A 47 12.81 19.58 -28.81
C ALA A 47 12.24 18.44 -29.68
N VAL A 48 12.49 18.44 -30.98
CA VAL A 48 12.12 17.35 -31.90
C VAL A 48 12.82 16.05 -31.51
N SER A 49 14.11 16.09 -31.20
CA SER A 49 14.90 14.91 -30.82
C SER A 49 14.45 14.28 -29.50
N LEU A 50 13.79 15.04 -28.62
CA LEU A 50 13.20 14.53 -27.38
C LEU A 50 11.75 14.09 -27.58
N THR A 51 10.96 14.88 -28.32
CA THR A 51 9.52 14.65 -28.49
C THR A 51 9.22 13.50 -29.45
N VAL A 52 9.96 13.35 -30.55
CA VAL A 52 9.70 12.28 -31.53
C VAL A 52 9.97 10.89 -30.93
N PRO A 53 11.09 10.63 -30.25
CA PRO A 53 11.28 9.34 -29.58
C PRO A 53 10.29 9.12 -28.45
N LEU A 54 9.89 10.16 -27.70
CA LEU A 54 8.87 10.04 -26.66
C LEU A 54 7.50 9.68 -27.25
N LEU A 55 7.06 10.37 -28.31
CA LEU A 55 5.82 10.04 -29.03
C LEU A 55 5.89 8.64 -29.65
N GLY A 56 7.04 8.28 -30.23
CA GLY A 56 7.32 6.94 -30.74
C GLY A 56 7.20 5.90 -29.64
N ALA A 57 7.81 6.11 -28.48
CA ALA A 57 7.68 5.25 -27.31
C ALA A 57 6.24 5.17 -26.80
N MET A 58 5.51 6.29 -26.76
CA MET A 58 4.10 6.31 -26.35
C MET A 58 3.19 5.52 -27.29
N MET A 59 3.49 5.51 -28.60
CA MET A 59 2.73 4.76 -29.60
C MET A 59 3.13 3.29 -29.68
N LEU A 60 4.43 2.98 -29.60
CA LEU A 60 4.99 1.65 -29.83
C LEU A 60 5.07 0.78 -28.57
N LEU A 61 5.28 1.38 -27.40
CA LEU A 61 5.35 0.60 -26.17
C LEU A 61 3.95 0.18 -25.74
N GLU A 62 3.79 -1.11 -25.44
CA GLU A 62 2.59 -1.63 -24.80
C GLU A 62 2.65 -1.33 -23.30
N SER A 63 1.49 -1.03 -22.72
CA SER A 63 1.40 -0.89 -21.26
C SER A 63 1.11 -2.26 -20.67
N PRO A 64 1.75 -2.65 -19.56
CA PRO A 64 1.45 -3.92 -18.90
C PRO A 64 0.04 -3.94 -18.27
N ILE A 65 -0.57 -2.77 -18.07
CA ILE A 65 -1.87 -2.61 -17.42
C ILE A 65 -2.92 -2.04 -18.38
N ASP A 66 -4.17 -2.40 -18.15
CA ASP A 66 -5.34 -1.76 -18.76
C ASP A 66 -6.16 -1.00 -17.71
N PRO A 67 -5.77 0.25 -17.36
CA PRO A 67 -6.27 0.88 -16.15
C PRO A 67 -7.75 1.22 -16.23
N GLN A 68 -8.48 0.87 -15.18
CA GLN A 68 -9.89 1.22 -15.01
C GLN A 68 -10.01 2.55 -14.24
N PRO A 69 -11.05 3.35 -14.51
CA PRO A 69 -11.35 4.52 -13.70
C PRO A 69 -11.87 4.07 -12.33
N LEU A 70 -11.32 4.68 -11.28
CA LEU A 70 -11.73 4.48 -9.90
C LEU A 70 -12.34 5.78 -9.39
N SER A 71 -13.53 5.71 -8.81
CA SER A 71 -14.18 6.86 -8.19
C SER A 71 -14.49 6.55 -6.74
N PHE A 72 -13.98 7.38 -5.84
CA PHE A 72 -14.24 7.33 -4.42
C PHE A 72 -14.18 8.74 -3.85
N LYS A 73 -14.78 8.92 -2.66
CA LYS A 73 -14.92 10.22 -1.98
C LYS A 73 -13.55 10.85 -1.76
N GLU A 74 -13.50 12.19 -1.74
CA GLU A 74 -12.32 12.92 -1.32
C GLU A 74 -11.86 12.44 0.08
N PRO A 75 -10.55 12.25 0.32
CA PRO A 75 -10.08 11.72 1.61
C PRO A 75 -10.54 12.59 2.78
N PRO A 76 -10.80 12.00 3.96
CA PRO A 76 -11.18 12.76 5.13
C PRO A 76 -10.03 13.68 5.57
N LEU A 77 -10.39 14.85 6.13
CA LEU A 77 -9.41 15.74 6.74
C LEU A 77 -8.70 15.02 7.91
N LEU A 78 -7.37 15.10 7.94
CA LEU A 78 -6.54 14.55 9.02
C LEU A 78 -6.61 15.45 10.26
N LEU A 79 -7.79 15.49 10.89
CA LEU A 79 -8.11 16.29 12.07
C LEU A 79 -8.68 15.42 13.18
N GLY A 80 -8.72 15.98 14.40
CA GLY A 80 -9.25 15.29 15.58
C GLY A 80 -8.52 13.98 15.83
N VAL A 81 -9.27 12.88 15.85
CA VAL A 81 -8.71 11.53 16.04
C VAL A 81 -7.68 11.16 14.98
N LEU A 82 -7.78 11.70 13.76
CA LEU A 82 -6.87 11.42 12.64
C LEU A 82 -5.68 12.40 12.56
N HIS A 83 -5.53 13.31 13.53
CA HIS A 83 -4.47 14.31 13.50
C HIS A 83 -3.08 13.64 13.45
N PRO A 84 -2.20 13.99 12.49
CA PRO A 84 -0.87 13.40 12.39
C PRO A 84 -0.07 13.55 13.68
N ASN A 85 0.64 12.51 14.06
CA ASN A 85 1.49 12.47 15.24
C ASN A 85 2.76 11.66 14.95
N THR A 86 3.54 11.34 15.98
CA THR A 86 4.80 10.58 15.84
C THR A 86 4.83 9.36 16.76
N LYS A 87 3.66 8.88 17.22
CA LYS A 87 3.55 7.82 18.23
C LYS A 87 4.21 6.52 17.79
N LEU A 88 4.12 6.16 16.50
CA LEU A 88 4.79 4.97 15.98
C LEU A 88 6.32 5.05 16.04
N ARG A 89 6.91 6.25 16.21
CA ARG A 89 8.36 6.40 16.39
C ARG A 89 8.85 5.91 17.75
N GLN A 90 7.95 5.66 18.70
CA GLN A 90 8.29 5.07 19.99
C GLN A 90 8.40 3.54 19.93
N ALA A 91 8.13 2.93 18.77
CA ALA A 91 8.24 1.50 18.60
C ALA A 91 9.71 1.05 18.61
N GLU A 92 9.97 -0.07 19.26
CA GLU A 92 11.25 -0.77 19.22
C GLU A 92 11.31 -1.67 18.00
N ARG A 93 12.45 -1.71 17.29
CA ARG A 93 12.69 -2.67 16.23
C ARG A 93 13.16 -4.00 16.80
N LEU A 94 12.48 -5.08 16.42
CA LEU A 94 12.84 -6.44 16.77
C LEU A 94 13.45 -7.15 15.56
N PHE A 95 14.46 -7.99 15.81
CA PHE A 95 15.12 -8.81 14.78
C PHE A 95 15.66 -7.99 13.59
N GLU A 96 16.25 -6.83 13.86
CA GLU A 96 16.68 -5.90 12.82
C GLU A 96 17.70 -6.53 11.86
N ASN A 97 17.39 -6.47 10.56
CA ASN A 97 18.15 -7.06 9.46
C ASN A 97 18.24 -8.60 9.47
N GLN A 98 17.40 -9.27 10.27
CA GLN A 98 17.35 -10.73 10.35
C GLN A 98 16.09 -11.33 9.71
N LEU A 99 15.06 -10.52 9.50
CA LEU A 99 13.82 -10.87 8.82
C LEU A 99 13.75 -10.21 7.45
N VAL A 100 12.87 -10.71 6.58
CA VAL A 100 12.63 -10.13 5.26
C VAL A 100 11.12 -10.02 5.06
N GLY A 101 10.56 -8.80 5.21
CA GLY A 101 9.13 -8.54 5.05
C GLY A 101 8.22 -9.39 5.95
N PRO A 102 8.40 -9.37 7.29
CA PRO A 102 7.55 -10.10 8.22
C PRO A 102 6.16 -9.46 8.29
N GLU A 103 5.25 -9.96 7.46
CA GLU A 103 3.98 -9.27 7.15
C GLU A 103 2.84 -9.64 8.08
N SER A 104 2.72 -10.92 8.42
CA SER A 104 1.70 -11.39 9.35
C SER A 104 2.26 -12.13 10.54
N ILE A 105 1.63 -11.86 11.69
CA ILE A 105 2.05 -12.24 13.02
C ILE A 105 0.94 -13.04 13.68
N ALA A 106 1.31 -14.15 14.32
CA ALA A 106 0.43 -14.92 15.17
C ALA A 106 1.14 -15.30 16.46
N HIS A 107 0.39 -15.36 17.57
CA HIS A 107 0.88 -15.88 18.84
C HIS A 107 0.17 -17.18 19.20
N ILE A 108 0.91 -18.14 19.76
CA ILE A 108 0.36 -19.29 20.48
C ILE A 108 0.99 -19.28 21.87
N GLY A 109 0.20 -18.91 22.89
CA GLY A 109 0.77 -18.51 24.17
C GLY A 109 1.72 -17.32 23.97
N ASP A 110 2.91 -17.40 24.55
CA ASP A 110 3.94 -16.36 24.46
C ASP A 110 4.84 -16.48 23.22
N VAL A 111 4.62 -17.52 22.40
CA VAL A 111 5.46 -17.80 21.23
C VAL A 111 4.92 -17.07 20.00
N MET A 112 5.75 -16.24 19.39
CA MET A 112 5.41 -15.46 18.20
C MET A 112 5.84 -16.20 16.91
N PHE A 113 5.01 -16.11 15.88
CA PHE A 113 5.29 -16.64 14.55
C PHE A 113 5.09 -15.56 13.50
N THR A 114 5.92 -15.56 12.45
CA THR A 114 5.75 -14.68 11.29
C THR A 114 6.13 -15.37 9.99
N GLY A 115 5.52 -14.92 8.90
CA GLY A 115 5.92 -15.27 7.53
C GLY A 115 7.07 -14.39 7.06
N THR A 116 7.89 -14.86 6.13
CA THR A 116 8.98 -14.07 5.51
C THR A 116 8.94 -14.17 3.99
N ALA A 117 9.51 -13.17 3.30
CA ALA A 117 9.49 -13.06 1.84
C ALA A 117 10.29 -14.15 1.10
N ASP A 118 11.08 -14.94 1.82
CA ASP A 118 11.80 -16.10 1.30
C ASP A 118 11.07 -17.44 1.54
N GLY A 119 9.74 -17.37 1.74
CA GLY A 119 8.87 -18.54 1.73
C GLY A 119 8.85 -19.34 3.03
N ARG A 120 9.26 -18.75 4.16
CA ARG A 120 9.29 -19.42 5.46
C ARG A 120 8.21 -18.91 6.39
N VAL A 121 7.79 -19.79 7.30
CA VAL A 121 7.24 -19.38 8.60
C VAL A 121 8.31 -19.63 9.64
N VAL A 122 8.58 -18.61 10.43
CA VAL A 122 9.59 -18.65 11.50
C VAL A 122 8.91 -18.50 12.86
N LYS A 123 9.43 -19.21 13.84
CA LYS A 123 9.17 -19.04 15.27
C LYS A 123 10.18 -18.04 15.82
N LEU A 124 9.69 -17.06 16.57
CA LEU A 124 10.44 -15.99 17.21
C LEU A 124 10.28 -16.13 18.72
N GLU A 125 11.34 -16.57 19.39
CA GLU A 125 11.30 -16.91 20.81
C GLU A 125 12.68 -16.64 21.44
N ASN A 126 12.73 -15.95 22.58
CA ASN A 126 13.98 -15.64 23.30
C ASN A 126 15.09 -14.98 22.45
N GLY A 127 14.72 -14.19 21.45
CA GLY A 127 15.66 -13.52 20.54
C GLY A 127 16.22 -14.43 19.44
N GLU A 128 15.79 -15.68 19.36
CA GLU A 128 16.17 -16.62 18.30
C GLU A 128 15.10 -16.70 17.20
N ILE A 129 15.56 -17.02 15.98
CA ILE A 129 14.71 -17.23 14.81
C ILE A 129 14.84 -18.68 14.35
N GLU A 130 13.78 -19.46 14.50
CA GLU A 130 13.74 -20.86 14.10
C GLU A 130 12.80 -21.04 12.92
N THR A 131 13.25 -21.67 11.84
CA THR A 131 12.36 -21.99 10.71
C THR A 131 11.54 -23.23 11.02
N ILE A 132 10.21 -23.10 11.02
CA ILE A 132 9.28 -24.20 11.31
C ILE A 132 8.60 -24.77 10.06
N ALA A 133 8.49 -23.97 9.00
CA ALA A 133 7.92 -24.38 7.71
C ALA A 133 8.58 -23.62 6.55
N ARG A 134 8.62 -24.26 5.40
CA ARG A 134 9.06 -23.67 4.11
C ARG A 134 8.14 -24.18 3.00
N PHE A 135 7.63 -23.29 2.16
CA PHE A 135 6.63 -23.64 1.13
C PHE A 135 7.21 -23.82 -0.27
N GLY A 136 8.41 -23.30 -0.53
CA GLY A 136 9.09 -23.40 -1.83
C GLY A 136 10.53 -23.90 -1.73
N SER A 137 11.10 -24.27 -2.87
CA SER A 137 12.43 -24.89 -2.96
C SER A 137 13.59 -23.88 -3.02
N GLY A 138 13.31 -22.61 -3.34
CA GLY A 138 14.34 -21.63 -3.68
C GLY A 138 15.06 -21.94 -4.99
N PRO A 139 16.13 -21.19 -5.35
CA PRO A 139 16.79 -20.12 -4.58
C PRO A 139 15.91 -18.87 -4.42
N CYS A 140 16.03 -18.17 -3.29
CA CYS A 140 15.21 -16.99 -2.94
C CYS A 140 16.04 -15.71 -2.86
N LYS A 141 16.51 -15.22 -4.01
CA LYS A 141 17.50 -14.12 -4.06
C LYS A 141 16.92 -12.82 -4.59
N THR A 142 15.98 -12.91 -5.52
CA THR A 142 15.42 -11.79 -6.27
C THR A 142 13.90 -11.77 -6.14
N ARG A 143 13.28 -10.65 -6.54
CA ARG A 143 11.82 -10.55 -6.60
C ARG A 143 11.21 -11.60 -7.54
N ASP A 144 11.92 -11.94 -8.61
CA ASP A 144 11.42 -12.88 -9.61
C ASP A 144 11.41 -14.33 -9.10
N ASP A 145 12.17 -14.63 -8.05
CA ASP A 145 12.19 -15.92 -7.37
C ASP A 145 11.01 -16.12 -6.39
N GLU A 146 10.34 -15.04 -5.99
CA GLU A 146 9.28 -15.08 -4.96
C GLU A 146 8.19 -16.14 -5.24
N PRO A 147 7.68 -16.31 -6.48
CA PRO A 147 6.70 -17.36 -6.78
C PRO A 147 7.22 -18.79 -6.57
N VAL A 148 8.53 -19.02 -6.76
CA VAL A 148 9.17 -20.32 -6.54
C VAL A 148 9.39 -20.56 -5.05
N CYS A 149 9.71 -19.51 -4.30
CA CYS A 149 9.94 -19.54 -2.87
C CYS A 149 8.65 -19.68 -2.05
N GLY A 150 7.55 -19.11 -2.52
CA GLY A 150 6.38 -18.87 -1.70
C GLY A 150 6.52 -17.56 -0.92
N ARG A 151 5.38 -17.09 -0.41
CA ARG A 151 5.26 -15.87 0.35
C ARG A 151 4.10 -16.01 1.36
N PRO A 152 4.36 -16.43 2.61
CA PRO A 152 3.36 -16.49 3.65
C PRO A 152 2.96 -15.07 4.07
N LEU A 153 1.71 -14.70 3.77
CA LEU A 153 1.17 -13.34 3.96
C LEU A 153 0.13 -13.27 5.06
N GLY A 154 -0.68 -14.31 5.24
CA GLY A 154 -1.67 -14.40 6.31
C GLY A 154 -1.36 -15.58 7.22
N ILE A 155 -1.25 -15.34 8.52
CA ILE A 155 -1.05 -16.40 9.52
C ILE A 155 -2.08 -16.23 10.64
N ARG A 156 -2.72 -17.32 11.05
CA ARG A 156 -3.59 -17.36 12.23
C ARG A 156 -3.32 -18.60 13.05
N ALA A 157 -3.33 -18.41 14.37
CA ALA A 157 -3.43 -19.52 15.30
C ALA A 157 -4.85 -20.09 15.24
N GLY A 158 -4.95 -21.42 15.23
CA GLY A 158 -6.18 -22.17 15.30
C GLY A 158 -6.21 -23.12 16.50
N PRO A 159 -7.21 -24.01 16.58
CA PRO A 159 -7.35 -24.95 17.68
C PRO A 159 -6.15 -25.90 17.79
N ASN A 160 -5.90 -26.43 18.99
CA ASN A 160 -4.78 -27.35 19.26
C ASN A 160 -3.40 -26.80 18.90
N GLY A 161 -3.29 -25.46 18.78
CA GLY A 161 -2.05 -24.80 18.45
C GLY A 161 -1.67 -24.84 16.96
N THR A 162 -2.51 -25.33 16.06
CA THR A 162 -2.16 -25.29 14.64
C THR A 162 -2.04 -23.85 14.13
N LEU A 163 -1.18 -23.63 13.14
CA LEU A 163 -1.16 -22.40 12.36
C LEU A 163 -1.86 -22.64 11.03
N PHE A 164 -2.80 -21.77 10.67
CA PHE A 164 -3.33 -21.66 9.31
C PHE A 164 -2.54 -20.59 8.57
N VAL A 165 -2.07 -20.92 7.38
CA VAL A 165 -1.16 -20.05 6.61
C VAL A 165 -1.70 -19.85 5.19
N ALA A 166 -1.83 -18.61 4.78
CA ALA A 166 -2.06 -18.17 3.41
C ALA A 166 -0.71 -17.84 2.78
N ASP A 167 -0.28 -18.67 1.82
CA ASP A 167 0.85 -18.39 0.95
C ASP A 167 0.34 -17.78 -0.37
N ALA A 168 0.92 -16.64 -0.76
CA ALA A 168 0.44 -15.86 -1.90
C ALA A 168 0.46 -16.60 -3.23
N TYR A 169 1.34 -17.59 -3.36
CA TYR A 169 1.58 -18.32 -4.59
C TYR A 169 1.17 -19.78 -4.51
N LYS A 170 1.11 -20.36 -3.31
CA LYS A 170 0.91 -21.80 -3.11
C LYS A 170 -0.47 -22.15 -2.53
N GLY A 171 -1.20 -21.18 -1.97
CA GLY A 171 -2.54 -21.38 -1.43
C GLY A 171 -2.58 -21.50 0.09
N LEU A 172 -3.48 -22.34 0.62
CA LEU A 172 -3.75 -22.46 2.06
C LEU A 172 -3.09 -23.71 2.65
N PHE A 173 -2.50 -23.54 3.82
CA PHE A 173 -1.80 -24.59 4.56
C PHE A 173 -2.23 -24.65 6.01
N GLU A 174 -2.19 -25.86 6.56
CA GLU A 174 -2.20 -26.14 7.98
C GLU A 174 -0.78 -26.53 8.39
N VAL A 175 -0.24 -25.88 9.42
CA VAL A 175 1.12 -26.09 9.92
C VAL A 175 1.05 -26.45 11.40
N ASN A 176 1.68 -27.57 11.77
CA ASN A 176 1.95 -27.88 13.17
C ASN A 176 3.34 -27.32 13.54
N PRO A 177 3.44 -26.21 14.27
CA PRO A 177 4.72 -25.56 14.50
C PRO A 177 5.69 -26.38 15.37
N TRP A 178 5.19 -27.29 16.24
CA TRP A 178 6.05 -28.11 17.12
C TRP A 178 6.57 -29.37 16.44
N LYS A 179 5.74 -30.01 15.60
CA LYS A 179 6.14 -31.19 14.82
C LYS A 179 6.80 -30.81 13.49
N ARG A 180 6.71 -29.54 13.09
CA ARG A 180 7.15 -29.00 11.79
C ARG A 180 6.50 -29.73 10.60
N GLU A 181 5.24 -30.11 10.78
CA GLU A 181 4.44 -30.77 9.75
C GLU A 181 3.67 -29.70 8.97
N VAL A 182 3.71 -29.78 7.64
CA VAL A 182 3.01 -28.86 6.73
C VAL A 182 2.05 -29.67 5.88
N LYS A 183 0.77 -29.27 5.86
CA LYS A 183 -0.29 -29.90 5.09
C LYS A 183 -0.95 -28.87 4.18
N LEU A 184 -0.96 -29.15 2.88
CA LEU A 184 -1.70 -28.35 1.91
C LEU A 184 -3.21 -28.60 2.09
N LEU A 185 -3.98 -27.53 2.25
CA LEU A 185 -5.44 -27.58 2.32
C LEU A 185 -6.09 -27.27 0.97
N LEU A 186 -5.61 -26.21 0.31
CA LEU A 186 -6.12 -25.73 -0.97
C LEU A 186 -4.99 -25.13 -1.80
N SER A 187 -4.76 -25.66 -3.00
CA SER A 187 -3.77 -25.10 -3.94
C SER A 187 -4.31 -23.85 -4.64
N SER A 188 -3.47 -22.84 -4.82
CA SER A 188 -3.71 -21.66 -5.68
C SER A 188 -4.04 -22.00 -7.14
N GLU A 189 -3.59 -23.16 -7.60
CA GLU A 189 -3.84 -23.69 -8.95
C GLU A 189 -5.24 -24.33 -9.08
N THR A 190 -5.96 -24.53 -7.98
CA THR A 190 -7.33 -25.07 -8.00
C THR A 190 -8.28 -24.01 -8.55
N PRO A 191 -8.95 -24.24 -9.70
CA PRO A 191 -9.88 -23.26 -10.24
C PRO A 191 -11.13 -23.15 -9.36
N ILE A 192 -11.50 -21.93 -9.00
CA ILE A 192 -12.74 -21.62 -8.28
C ILE A 192 -13.60 -20.78 -9.23
N GLU A 193 -14.78 -21.28 -9.59
CA GLU A 193 -15.65 -20.64 -10.59
C GLU A 193 -14.90 -20.30 -11.89
N GLY A 194 -14.00 -21.18 -12.33
CA GLY A 194 -13.22 -21.02 -13.56
C GLY A 194 -11.99 -20.11 -13.45
N LYS A 195 -11.69 -19.55 -12.26
CA LYS A 195 -10.52 -18.68 -12.04
C LYS A 195 -9.58 -19.23 -10.97
N ASN A 196 -8.30 -19.28 -11.28
CA ASN A 196 -7.24 -19.58 -10.31
C ASN A 196 -6.99 -18.39 -9.38
N MET A 197 -6.33 -18.65 -8.25
CA MET A 197 -5.96 -17.62 -7.27
C MET A 197 -4.52 -17.21 -7.54
N SER A 198 -4.32 -16.06 -8.19
CA SER A 198 -2.97 -15.59 -8.54
C SER A 198 -2.29 -14.85 -7.39
N PHE A 199 -3.06 -14.40 -6.40
CA PHE A 199 -2.56 -13.71 -5.23
C PHE A 199 -3.47 -13.96 -4.03
N VAL A 200 -3.21 -15.06 -3.31
CA VAL A 200 -3.83 -15.31 -1.99
C VAL A 200 -3.21 -14.36 -0.96
N ASN A 201 -3.98 -13.72 -0.10
CA ASN A 201 -3.44 -12.66 0.75
C ASN A 201 -3.53 -12.98 2.24
N ASP A 202 -4.67 -12.69 2.89
CA ASP A 202 -4.87 -12.94 4.30
C ASP A 202 -5.93 -14.02 4.54
N LEU A 203 -5.94 -14.58 5.74
CA LEU A 203 -6.98 -15.51 6.17
C LEU A 203 -7.43 -15.26 7.61
N THR A 204 -8.62 -15.72 7.93
CA THR A 204 -9.16 -15.84 9.27
C THR A 204 -9.87 -17.19 9.40
N VAL A 205 -9.98 -17.71 10.62
CA VAL A 205 -10.46 -19.06 10.88
C VAL A 205 -11.46 -19.04 12.04
N THR A 206 -12.49 -19.87 11.98
CA THR A 206 -13.42 -20.08 13.09
C THR A 206 -12.72 -20.73 14.28
N GLN A 207 -13.26 -20.54 15.49
CA GLN A 207 -12.71 -21.07 16.73
C GLN A 207 -12.53 -22.60 16.71
N ASP A 208 -13.43 -23.30 16.02
CA ASP A 208 -13.39 -24.76 15.84
C ASP A 208 -12.42 -25.22 14.73
N GLY A 209 -11.81 -24.30 13.98
CA GLY A 209 -10.93 -24.63 12.85
C GLY A 209 -11.65 -25.17 11.61
N ARG A 210 -12.99 -25.15 11.59
CA ARG A 210 -13.78 -25.76 10.50
C ARG A 210 -13.82 -24.90 9.26
N LYS A 211 -13.94 -23.58 9.40
CA LYS A 211 -14.07 -22.66 8.28
C LYS A 211 -12.91 -21.70 8.22
N ILE A 212 -12.36 -21.55 7.04
CA ILE A 212 -11.34 -20.54 6.72
C ILE A 212 -11.98 -19.53 5.78
N TYR A 213 -11.95 -18.26 6.15
CA TYR A 213 -12.30 -17.16 5.25
C TYR A 213 -11.01 -16.49 4.80
N PHE A 214 -10.83 -16.29 3.51
CA PHE A 214 -9.57 -15.82 2.97
C PHE A 214 -9.78 -14.97 1.73
N THR A 215 -8.79 -14.14 1.42
CA THR A 215 -8.83 -13.21 0.28
C THR A 215 -7.97 -13.70 -0.86
N ASP A 216 -8.55 -13.62 -2.06
CA ASP A 216 -7.86 -13.73 -3.34
C ASP A 216 -7.81 -12.33 -3.94
N SER A 217 -6.67 -11.66 -3.82
CA SER A 217 -6.47 -10.26 -4.20
C SER A 217 -6.63 -10.02 -5.70
N SER A 218 -6.27 -11.00 -6.52
CA SER A 218 -6.42 -10.95 -7.97
C SER A 218 -6.29 -12.35 -8.57
N SER A 219 -7.09 -12.60 -9.61
CA SER A 219 -6.99 -13.75 -10.49
C SER A 219 -5.97 -13.54 -11.62
N LYS A 220 -5.61 -12.28 -11.92
CA LYS A 220 -4.64 -11.90 -12.97
C LYS A 220 -3.23 -11.65 -12.43
N TRP A 221 -3.13 -10.77 -11.43
CA TRP A 221 -1.86 -10.25 -10.95
C TRP A 221 -1.33 -11.05 -9.76
N GLN A 222 -0.04 -11.35 -9.79
CA GLN A 222 0.65 -11.98 -8.67
C GLN A 222 1.10 -10.95 -7.63
N ARG A 223 1.42 -11.39 -6.41
CA ARG A 223 1.90 -10.52 -5.33
C ARG A 223 3.06 -9.62 -5.73
N ARG A 224 4.06 -10.15 -6.44
CA ARG A 224 5.24 -9.37 -6.88
C ARG A 224 4.89 -8.18 -7.78
N ASP A 225 3.69 -8.20 -8.37
CA ASP A 225 3.15 -7.21 -9.29
C ASP A 225 2.00 -6.40 -8.65
N TYR A 226 1.91 -6.37 -7.31
CA TYR A 226 0.82 -5.68 -6.59
C TYR A 226 0.64 -4.20 -6.99
N LEU A 227 1.72 -3.50 -7.36
CA LEU A 227 1.60 -2.11 -7.82
C LEU A 227 0.85 -2.04 -9.16
N LEU A 228 1.03 -3.01 -10.05
CA LEU A 228 0.27 -3.11 -11.29
C LEU A 228 -1.22 -3.37 -10.98
N LEU A 229 -1.52 -4.25 -10.03
CA LEU A 229 -2.89 -4.48 -9.54
C LEU A 229 -3.56 -3.19 -9.03
N VAL A 230 -2.88 -2.45 -8.14
CA VAL A 230 -3.40 -1.17 -7.60
C VAL A 230 -3.66 -0.17 -8.72
N MET A 231 -2.72 -0.03 -9.64
CA MET A 231 -2.77 0.99 -10.69
C MET A 231 -3.72 0.61 -11.82
N GLU A 232 -3.90 -0.67 -12.11
CA GLU A 232 -4.92 -1.14 -13.02
C GLU A 232 -6.31 -0.95 -12.41
N GLY A 233 -6.49 -1.28 -11.13
CA GLY A 233 -7.75 -1.12 -10.41
C GLY A 233 -8.83 -2.12 -10.84
N THR A 234 -8.41 -3.33 -11.25
CA THR A 234 -9.32 -4.43 -11.57
C THR A 234 -10.12 -4.85 -10.34
N ASP A 235 -11.35 -5.28 -10.57
CA ASP A 235 -12.29 -5.80 -9.59
C ASP A 235 -12.32 -7.33 -9.59
N ASP A 236 -11.24 -8.01 -9.98
CA ASP A 236 -11.22 -9.46 -10.09
C ASP A 236 -10.94 -10.19 -8.76
N GLY A 237 -10.81 -9.45 -7.65
CA GLY A 237 -10.58 -9.99 -6.32
C GLY A 237 -11.83 -10.57 -5.66
N ARG A 238 -11.63 -11.52 -4.75
CA ARG A 238 -12.69 -12.30 -4.10
C ARG A 238 -12.46 -12.51 -2.61
N LEU A 239 -13.55 -12.60 -1.85
CA LEU A 239 -13.61 -13.19 -0.52
C LEU A 239 -14.16 -14.61 -0.65
N LEU A 240 -13.42 -15.57 -0.10
CA LEU A 240 -13.68 -16.99 -0.24
C LEU A 240 -13.89 -17.63 1.14
N GLU A 241 -14.75 -18.64 1.21
CA GLU A 241 -14.92 -19.56 2.33
C GLU A 241 -14.39 -20.93 1.93
N TYR A 242 -13.61 -21.57 2.79
CA TYR A 242 -13.17 -22.97 2.66
C TYR A 242 -13.58 -23.77 3.90
N ASP A 243 -14.25 -24.90 3.70
CA ASP A 243 -14.57 -25.85 4.77
C ASP A 243 -13.47 -26.93 4.84
N THR A 244 -12.81 -27.05 5.99
CA THR A 244 -11.65 -27.95 6.19
C THR A 244 -12.02 -29.43 6.22
N VAL A 245 -13.31 -29.75 6.38
CA VAL A 245 -13.84 -31.13 6.42
C VAL A 245 -14.32 -31.56 5.04
N THR A 246 -15.19 -30.77 4.40
CA THR A 246 -15.73 -31.10 3.07
C THR A 246 -14.76 -30.76 1.94
N ARG A 247 -13.79 -29.86 2.21
CA ARG A 247 -12.82 -29.31 1.24
C ARG A 247 -13.49 -28.50 0.12
N GLU A 248 -14.71 -28.07 0.33
CA GLU A 248 -15.43 -27.21 -0.61
C GLU A 248 -14.99 -25.75 -0.45
N VAL A 249 -14.97 -25.03 -1.57
CA VAL A 249 -14.69 -23.58 -1.61
C VAL A 249 -15.92 -22.86 -2.14
N LYS A 250 -16.28 -21.75 -1.50
CA LYS A 250 -17.40 -20.89 -1.91
C LYS A 250 -16.95 -19.44 -2.05
N VAL A 251 -17.38 -18.77 -3.12
CA VAL A 251 -17.27 -17.32 -3.25
C VAL A 251 -18.36 -16.66 -2.40
N LEU A 252 -17.96 -15.86 -1.41
CA LEU A 252 -18.88 -15.10 -0.57
C LEU A 252 -19.15 -13.71 -1.11
N LEU A 253 -18.13 -13.12 -1.73
CA LEU A 253 -18.18 -11.81 -2.34
C LEU A 253 -17.11 -11.72 -3.42
N ASP A 254 -17.50 -11.25 -4.60
CA ASP A 254 -16.62 -11.01 -5.74
C ASP A 254 -16.60 -9.51 -6.07
N GLN A 255 -15.97 -9.16 -7.19
CA GLN A 255 -15.94 -7.79 -7.68
C GLN A 255 -15.25 -6.82 -6.71
N LEU A 256 -14.26 -7.33 -5.96
CA LEU A 256 -13.47 -6.56 -5.00
C LEU A 256 -12.20 -6.04 -5.66
N ARG A 257 -11.88 -4.77 -5.43
CA ARG A 257 -10.65 -4.16 -5.93
C ARG A 257 -9.52 -4.30 -4.92
N PHE A 258 -8.71 -5.33 -5.12
CA PHE A 258 -7.61 -5.71 -4.23
C PHE A 258 -8.09 -5.97 -2.78
N PRO A 259 -8.87 -7.04 -2.54
CA PRO A 259 -9.18 -7.48 -1.18
C PRO A 259 -7.91 -8.01 -0.50
N ASN A 260 -7.67 -7.52 0.71
CA ASN A 260 -6.41 -7.70 1.42
C ASN A 260 -6.65 -8.35 2.80
N GLY A 261 -6.53 -7.61 3.90
CA GLY A 261 -6.81 -8.11 5.24
C GLY A 261 -8.23 -8.65 5.41
N VAL A 262 -8.36 -9.75 6.15
CA VAL A 262 -9.65 -10.37 6.48
C VAL A 262 -9.74 -10.73 7.96
N GLN A 263 -10.88 -10.42 8.57
CA GLN A 263 -11.06 -10.64 10.01
C GLN A 263 -12.49 -11.07 10.32
N LEU A 264 -12.62 -12.24 10.96
CA LEU A 264 -13.88 -12.72 11.51
C LEU A 264 -14.23 -11.91 12.75
N SER A 265 -15.50 -11.55 12.87
CA SER A 265 -16.07 -10.97 14.09
C SER A 265 -15.90 -11.92 15.29
N PRO A 266 -15.78 -11.40 16.52
CA PRO A 266 -15.71 -12.25 17.72
C PRO A 266 -16.91 -13.20 17.89
N ALA A 267 -18.09 -12.80 17.39
CA ALA A 267 -19.31 -13.59 17.43
C ALA A 267 -19.47 -14.55 16.22
N GLU A 268 -18.53 -14.54 15.27
CA GLU A 268 -18.55 -15.33 14.04
C GLU A 268 -19.82 -15.14 13.18
N ASP A 269 -20.40 -13.94 13.21
CA ASP A 269 -21.60 -13.57 12.48
C ASP A 269 -21.31 -12.82 11.17
N PHE A 270 -20.23 -12.05 11.14
CA PHE A 270 -19.71 -11.42 9.93
C PHE A 270 -18.19 -11.50 9.79
N VAL A 271 -17.72 -11.32 8.55
CA VAL A 271 -16.33 -11.18 8.16
C VAL A 271 -16.10 -9.77 7.63
N LEU A 272 -15.03 -9.12 8.08
CA LEU A 272 -14.54 -7.87 7.51
C LEU A 272 -13.49 -8.16 6.45
N VAL A 273 -13.53 -7.42 5.34
CA VAL A 273 -12.51 -7.47 4.28
C VAL A 273 -12.06 -6.06 3.93
N ALA A 274 -10.76 -5.81 4.02
CA ALA A 274 -10.13 -4.60 3.53
C ALA A 274 -10.14 -4.61 2.00
N GLU A 275 -10.77 -3.62 1.37
CA GLU A 275 -10.70 -3.42 -0.07
C GLU A 275 -9.71 -2.29 -0.35
N THR A 276 -8.42 -2.66 -0.45
CA THR A 276 -7.29 -1.74 -0.38
C THR A 276 -7.46 -0.61 -1.38
N THR A 277 -7.60 -0.92 -2.68
CA THR A 277 -7.66 0.08 -3.76
C THR A 277 -8.86 1.04 -3.67
N MET A 278 -9.90 0.67 -2.92
CA MET A 278 -11.08 1.51 -2.69
C MET A 278 -11.06 2.24 -1.34
N ALA A 279 -9.96 2.14 -0.57
CA ALA A 279 -9.78 2.79 0.73
C ALA A 279 -10.98 2.57 1.68
N ARG A 280 -11.46 1.33 1.78
CA ARG A 280 -12.66 0.97 2.56
C ARG A 280 -12.58 -0.43 3.15
N ILE A 281 -13.46 -0.71 4.09
CA ILE A 281 -13.66 -2.05 4.66
C ILE A 281 -15.11 -2.45 4.42
N ARG A 282 -15.32 -3.62 3.84
CA ARG A 282 -16.65 -4.22 3.66
C ARG A 282 -16.91 -5.24 4.77
N ARG A 283 -18.18 -5.42 5.11
CA ARG A 283 -18.65 -6.45 6.03
C ARG A 283 -19.55 -7.42 5.29
N VAL A 284 -19.32 -8.71 5.46
CA VAL A 284 -20.07 -9.80 4.84
C VAL A 284 -20.62 -10.69 5.93
N TYR A 285 -21.94 -10.85 6.01
CA TYR A 285 -22.58 -11.67 7.04
C TYR A 285 -22.48 -13.15 6.65
N VAL A 286 -21.90 -13.96 7.52
CA VAL A 286 -21.61 -15.39 7.30
C VAL A 286 -22.48 -16.32 8.15
N SER A 287 -23.12 -15.79 9.19
CA SER A 287 -24.13 -16.48 9.98
C SER A 287 -25.28 -15.55 10.41
N GLY A 288 -26.25 -16.06 11.15
CA GLY A 288 -27.45 -15.32 11.55
C GLY A 288 -28.44 -15.04 10.40
N LEU A 289 -29.43 -14.18 10.69
CA LEU A 289 -30.52 -13.84 9.75
C LEU A 289 -30.07 -13.05 8.52
N MET A 290 -28.95 -12.33 8.63
CA MET A 290 -28.40 -11.49 7.56
C MET A 290 -27.44 -12.26 6.64
N LYS A 291 -27.19 -13.56 6.91
CA LYS A 291 -26.23 -14.38 6.16
C LYS A 291 -26.40 -14.25 4.65
N GLY A 292 -25.30 -13.99 3.96
CA GLY A 292 -25.26 -13.75 2.51
C GLY A 292 -25.44 -12.28 2.12
N GLY A 293 -25.81 -11.40 3.05
CA GLY A 293 -25.77 -9.96 2.87
C GLY A 293 -24.37 -9.37 3.05
N ALA A 294 -24.17 -8.16 2.53
CA ALA A 294 -22.96 -7.38 2.74
C ALA A 294 -23.26 -5.88 2.82
N ASP A 295 -22.49 -5.15 3.62
CA ASP A 295 -22.57 -3.68 3.74
C ASP A 295 -21.17 -3.06 3.87
N LEU A 296 -21.13 -1.73 4.06
CA LEU A 296 -19.90 -0.97 4.26
C LEU A 296 -19.66 -0.80 5.76
N PHE A 297 -18.50 -1.27 6.23
CA PHE A 297 -18.10 -1.14 7.63
C PHE A 297 -17.39 0.17 7.89
N VAL A 298 -16.42 0.51 7.02
CA VAL A 298 -15.77 1.81 6.99
C VAL A 298 -15.71 2.28 5.56
N GLU A 299 -16.19 3.49 5.32
CA GLU A 299 -16.06 4.18 4.03
C GLU A 299 -14.96 5.22 4.09
N ASN A 300 -14.30 5.44 2.95
CA ASN A 300 -13.42 6.58 2.72
C ASN A 300 -12.33 6.76 3.80
N MET A 301 -11.48 5.76 3.96
CA MET A 301 -10.39 5.77 4.91
C MET A 301 -9.31 6.80 4.51
N PRO A 302 -8.57 7.36 5.49
CA PRO A 302 -7.46 8.30 5.26
C PRO A 302 -6.23 7.67 4.60
N GLY A 303 -6.28 6.38 4.28
CA GLY A 303 -5.22 5.60 3.65
C GLY A 303 -5.77 4.31 3.08
N PHE A 304 -4.89 3.52 2.45
CA PHE A 304 -5.25 2.26 1.84
C PHE A 304 -5.09 1.14 2.88
N PRO A 305 -6.18 0.47 3.31
CA PRO A 305 -6.14 -0.52 4.38
C PRO A 305 -5.45 -1.80 3.93
N ASP A 306 -4.76 -2.43 4.88
CA ASP A 306 -4.02 -3.67 4.70
C ASP A 306 -4.60 -4.75 5.65
N ASN A 307 -3.81 -5.38 6.52
CA ASN A 307 -4.31 -6.38 7.48
C ASN A 307 -5.20 -5.78 8.58
N ILE A 308 -6.29 -6.50 8.89
CA ILE A 308 -7.26 -6.17 9.95
C ILE A 308 -7.10 -7.19 11.09
N ARG A 309 -6.89 -6.74 12.33
CA ARG A 309 -6.77 -7.62 13.51
C ARG A 309 -7.67 -7.12 14.64
N PRO A 310 -8.12 -7.98 15.56
CA PRO A 310 -8.94 -7.53 16.68
C PRO A 310 -8.15 -6.60 17.61
N SER A 311 -8.83 -5.56 18.13
CA SER A 311 -8.36 -4.76 19.26
C SER A 311 -8.98 -5.29 20.55
N SER A 312 -8.20 -5.37 21.63
CA SER A 312 -8.70 -5.76 22.95
C SER A 312 -9.77 -4.81 23.50
N SER A 313 -9.88 -3.60 22.95
CA SER A 313 -10.91 -2.60 23.30
C SER A 313 -12.28 -2.86 22.66
N GLY A 314 -12.47 -4.00 21.98
CA GLY A 314 -13.72 -4.38 21.32
C GLY A 314 -13.85 -3.77 19.93
N GLY A 315 -12.75 -3.68 19.19
CA GLY A 315 -12.70 -3.06 17.86
C GLY A 315 -11.68 -3.75 16.97
N TYR A 316 -11.07 -2.99 16.05
CA TYR A 316 -10.11 -3.54 15.11
C TYR A 316 -8.92 -2.62 14.87
N TRP A 317 -7.73 -3.19 14.84
CA TRP A 317 -6.53 -2.53 14.33
C TRP A 317 -6.41 -2.72 12.82
N VAL A 318 -6.01 -1.67 12.12
CA VAL A 318 -5.79 -1.68 10.67
C VAL A 318 -4.45 -1.03 10.35
N GLY A 319 -3.58 -1.75 9.64
CA GLY A 319 -2.33 -1.23 9.08
C GLY A 319 -2.56 -0.47 7.77
N MET A 320 -1.82 0.62 7.57
CA MET A 320 -1.82 1.41 6.34
C MET A 320 -0.41 1.90 6.04
N SER A 321 0.19 1.38 4.98
CA SER A 321 1.52 1.78 4.51
C SER A 321 1.50 3.01 3.58
N THR A 322 0.33 3.32 3.02
CA THR A 322 0.14 4.47 2.13
C THR A 322 -1.10 5.24 2.58
N ILE A 323 -0.94 6.55 2.74
CA ILE A 323 -2.02 7.46 3.12
C ILE A 323 -2.53 8.28 1.94
N ARG A 324 -3.72 8.84 2.13
CA ARG A 324 -4.40 9.76 1.22
C ARG A 324 -4.45 11.14 1.92
N PRO A 325 -3.38 11.93 1.90
CA PRO A 325 -3.27 13.14 2.71
C PRO A 325 -4.34 14.18 2.32
N ASN A 326 -5.07 14.68 3.32
CA ASN A 326 -5.93 15.85 3.19
C ASN A 326 -5.83 16.72 4.48
N PRO A 327 -5.29 17.96 4.41
CA PRO A 327 -4.79 18.64 3.22
C PRO A 327 -3.48 18.02 2.70
N GLY A 328 -3.25 18.11 1.39
CA GLY A 328 -2.04 17.61 0.75
C GLY A 328 -2.31 17.00 -0.61
N PHE A 329 -1.25 16.54 -1.28
CA PHE A 329 -1.36 15.88 -2.57
C PHE A 329 -1.31 14.35 -2.39
N SER A 330 -2.39 13.68 -2.78
CA SER A 330 -2.41 12.22 -2.91
C SER A 330 -2.27 11.83 -4.38
N MET A 331 -1.14 11.20 -4.71
CA MET A 331 -0.88 10.71 -6.07
C MET A 331 -1.91 9.66 -6.51
N LEU A 332 -2.29 8.75 -5.62
CA LEU A 332 -3.23 7.67 -5.94
C LEU A 332 -4.65 8.21 -6.17
N ASP A 333 -5.11 9.16 -5.35
CA ASP A 333 -6.38 9.86 -5.59
C ASP A 333 -6.33 10.64 -6.91
N PHE A 334 -5.23 11.36 -7.20
CA PHE A 334 -5.06 12.08 -8.46
C PHE A 334 -5.10 11.13 -9.68
N LEU A 335 -4.51 9.94 -9.59
CA LEU A 335 -4.46 8.99 -10.70
C LEU A 335 -5.72 8.13 -10.84
N SER A 336 -6.56 8.05 -9.79
CA SER A 336 -7.75 7.19 -9.71
C SER A 336 -8.70 7.37 -10.91
N GLU A 337 -9.04 8.61 -11.25
CA GLU A 337 -9.94 8.97 -12.35
C GLU A 337 -9.21 9.17 -13.70
N ARG A 338 -7.89 8.92 -13.76
CA ARG A 338 -7.07 9.22 -14.96
C ARG A 338 -6.37 7.99 -15.56
N PRO A 339 -7.13 7.01 -16.09
CA PRO A 339 -6.59 5.83 -16.76
C PRO A 339 -5.48 6.08 -17.77
N TRP A 340 -5.64 7.12 -18.60
CA TRP A 340 -4.67 7.44 -19.64
C TRP A 340 -3.31 7.86 -19.06
N ILE A 341 -3.28 8.58 -17.93
CA ILE A 341 -2.03 8.94 -17.25
C ILE A 341 -1.39 7.69 -16.65
N LYS A 342 -2.17 6.85 -15.96
CA LYS A 342 -1.69 5.58 -15.40
C LYS A 342 -1.03 4.73 -16.50
N ARG A 343 -1.70 4.58 -17.64
CA ARG A 343 -1.19 3.85 -18.80
C ARG A 343 0.15 4.43 -19.29
N MET A 344 0.27 5.75 -19.40
CA MET A 344 1.52 6.40 -19.84
C MET A 344 2.66 6.21 -18.85
N ILE A 345 2.40 6.33 -17.55
CA ILE A 345 3.42 6.10 -16.51
C ILE A 345 4.02 4.70 -16.67
N PHE A 346 3.20 3.65 -16.80
CA PHE A 346 3.67 2.27 -16.89
C PHE A 346 4.18 1.85 -18.27
N LYS A 347 3.98 2.65 -19.32
CA LYS A 347 4.74 2.51 -20.57
C LYS A 347 6.19 2.97 -20.42
N LEU A 348 6.42 4.01 -19.61
CA LEU A 348 7.71 4.69 -19.51
C LEU A 348 8.55 4.23 -18.31
N PHE A 349 7.90 3.81 -17.23
CA PHE A 349 8.54 3.50 -15.96
C PHE A 349 8.17 2.11 -15.47
N SER A 350 9.15 1.39 -14.94
CA SER A 350 8.92 0.14 -14.22
C SER A 350 8.23 0.42 -12.89
N GLN A 351 7.51 -0.58 -12.38
CA GLN A 351 6.90 -0.52 -11.04
C GLN A 351 7.91 -0.17 -9.94
N GLU A 352 9.15 -0.65 -10.03
CA GLU A 352 10.21 -0.31 -9.08
C GLU A 352 10.58 1.16 -9.10
N THR A 353 10.57 1.76 -10.29
CA THR A 353 10.86 3.18 -10.47
C THR A 353 9.73 4.02 -9.90
N VAL A 354 8.48 3.64 -10.19
CA VAL A 354 7.29 4.30 -9.64
C VAL A 354 7.27 4.22 -8.10
N MET A 355 7.59 3.06 -7.52
CA MET A 355 7.64 2.87 -6.06
C MET A 355 8.66 3.76 -5.36
N LYS A 356 9.73 4.23 -6.04
CA LYS A 356 10.69 5.18 -5.45
C LYS A 356 10.10 6.57 -5.23
N PHE A 357 9.03 6.91 -5.95
CA PHE A 357 8.32 8.19 -5.83
C PHE A 357 7.16 8.14 -4.83
N VAL A 358 6.79 6.95 -4.33
CA VAL A 358 5.77 6.82 -3.29
C VAL A 358 6.39 7.25 -1.96
N PRO A 359 5.87 8.29 -1.29
CA PRO A 359 6.40 8.75 -0.01
C PRO A 359 6.28 7.65 1.03
N ARG A 360 7.28 7.56 1.92
CA ARG A 360 7.19 6.67 3.08
C ARG A 360 6.24 7.26 4.10
N TYR A 361 5.31 6.44 4.56
CA TYR A 361 4.42 6.77 5.65
C TYR A 361 4.04 5.47 6.34
N SER A 362 3.69 5.55 7.63
CA SER A 362 2.97 4.48 8.29
C SER A 362 1.85 5.07 9.13
N LEU A 363 0.67 4.49 8.97
CA LEU A 363 -0.52 4.81 9.74
C LEU A 363 -1.09 3.51 10.31
N VAL A 364 -1.40 3.55 11.59
CA VAL A 364 -2.17 2.52 12.28
C VAL A 364 -3.46 3.17 12.76
N LEU A 365 -4.60 2.56 12.45
CA LEU A 365 -5.90 2.99 12.95
C LEU A 365 -6.47 1.96 13.91
N GLU A 366 -7.04 2.46 15.00
CA GLU A 366 -7.97 1.70 15.83
C GLU A 366 -9.40 2.08 15.44
N LEU A 367 -10.19 1.08 15.06
CA LEU A 367 -11.60 1.20 14.74
C LEU A 367 -12.44 0.68 15.91
N SER A 368 -13.62 1.26 16.14
CA SER A 368 -14.65 0.61 16.97
C SER A 368 -15.26 -0.61 16.27
N ASP A 369 -16.03 -1.39 17.01
CA ASP A 369 -16.98 -2.39 16.51
C ASP A 369 -18.01 -1.84 15.50
N SER A 370 -18.23 -0.54 15.46
CA SER A 370 -19.09 0.16 14.49
C SER A 370 -18.32 0.78 13.31
N GLY A 371 -17.00 0.61 13.24
CA GLY A 371 -16.15 1.20 12.18
C GLY A 371 -15.75 2.66 12.38
N ALA A 372 -16.04 3.27 13.54
CA ALA A 372 -15.61 4.63 13.83
C ALA A 372 -14.13 4.70 14.22
N PHE A 373 -13.41 5.74 13.78
CA PHE A 373 -12.01 5.95 14.15
C PHE A 373 -11.89 6.30 15.64
N ARG A 374 -11.19 5.48 16.42
CA ARG A 374 -10.92 5.69 17.85
C ARG A 374 -9.54 6.30 18.09
N ARG A 375 -8.51 5.79 17.40
CA ARG A 375 -7.12 6.25 17.51
C ARG A 375 -6.43 6.20 16.16
N SER A 376 -5.47 7.10 15.98
CA SER A 376 -4.50 7.02 14.89
C SER A 376 -3.08 7.15 15.43
N LEU A 377 -2.19 6.27 14.99
CA LEU A 377 -0.76 6.29 15.31
C LEU A 377 0.00 6.49 14.01
N HIS A 378 0.89 7.46 13.98
CA HIS A 378 1.56 7.88 12.74
C HIS A 378 3.09 7.82 12.86
N ASP A 379 3.73 7.55 11.73
CA ASP A 379 5.14 7.87 11.45
C ASP A 379 5.23 8.60 10.10
N PRO A 380 5.16 9.95 10.09
CA PRO A 380 4.96 10.74 8.86
C PRO A 380 6.02 10.65 7.77
N ASP A 381 7.15 10.00 8.03
CA ASP A 381 8.23 9.78 7.06
C ASP A 381 8.69 8.31 7.03
N GLY A 382 8.02 7.43 7.80
CA GLY A 382 8.49 6.08 8.08
C GLY A 382 9.95 6.07 8.54
N LEU A 383 10.27 6.74 9.66
CA LEU A 383 11.64 6.73 10.19
C LEU A 383 11.93 5.48 11.00
N VAL A 384 10.96 5.02 11.78
CA VAL A 384 11.09 3.91 12.71
C VAL A 384 10.26 2.73 12.22
N ALA A 385 8.94 2.93 12.09
CA ALA A 385 7.99 1.95 11.62
C ALA A 385 7.71 2.21 10.14
N THR A 386 8.28 1.42 9.24
CA THR A 386 8.14 1.59 7.80
C THR A 386 7.25 0.54 7.17
N TYR A 387 6.42 0.96 6.22
CA TYR A 387 5.62 0.06 5.38
C TYR A 387 4.77 -0.90 6.23
N ILE A 388 4.11 -0.38 7.27
CA ILE A 388 3.29 -1.20 8.17
C ILE A 388 2.09 -1.74 7.38
N SER A 389 1.99 -3.07 7.38
CA SER A 389 0.88 -3.82 6.79
C SER A 389 0.00 -4.48 7.85
N GLU A 390 0.56 -4.80 9.02
CA GLU A 390 -0.18 -5.48 10.09
C GLU A 390 0.06 -4.84 11.45
N VAL A 391 -0.96 -4.92 12.30
CA VAL A 391 -0.93 -4.51 13.70
C VAL A 391 -1.56 -5.63 14.51
N HIS A 392 -0.71 -6.43 15.17
CA HIS A 392 -1.13 -7.54 16.01
C HIS A 392 -1.02 -7.14 17.47
N GLU A 393 -2.14 -7.11 18.18
CA GLU A 393 -2.15 -6.82 19.62
C GLU A 393 -1.93 -8.10 20.42
N HIS A 394 -0.94 -8.07 21.33
CA HIS A 394 -0.68 -9.17 22.25
C HIS A 394 -0.03 -8.64 23.53
N ASP A 395 -0.55 -9.07 24.68
CA ASP A 395 -0.02 -8.81 26.02
C ASP A 395 0.39 -7.34 26.28
N GLY A 396 -0.55 -6.41 26.00
CA GLY A 396 -0.36 -4.96 26.21
C GLY A 396 0.56 -4.28 25.19
N HIS A 397 0.95 -4.97 24.12
CA HIS A 397 1.81 -4.44 23.06
C HIS A 397 1.14 -4.57 21.68
N LEU A 398 1.49 -3.63 20.79
CA LEU A 398 1.25 -3.74 19.36
C LEU A 398 2.52 -4.22 18.67
N TYR A 399 2.43 -5.36 18.02
CA TYR A 399 3.44 -5.90 17.13
C TYR A 399 3.09 -5.51 15.70
N LEU A 400 3.97 -4.77 15.03
CA LEU A 400 3.73 -4.22 13.72
C LEU A 400 4.50 -5.02 12.67
N GLY A 401 3.75 -5.62 11.76
CA GLY A 401 4.25 -6.35 10.60
C GLY A 401 4.46 -5.42 9.41
N SER A 402 5.30 -5.85 8.47
CA SER A 402 5.57 -5.12 7.25
C SER A 402 5.76 -6.06 6.07
N PHE A 403 5.15 -5.72 4.93
CA PHE A 403 5.35 -6.42 3.67
C PHE A 403 6.75 -6.26 3.06
N ARG A 404 7.63 -5.43 3.66
CA ARG A 404 8.94 -5.07 3.10
C ARG A 404 10.07 -4.86 4.11
N SER A 405 9.77 -4.35 5.31
CA SER A 405 10.82 -4.00 6.28
C SER A 405 11.62 -5.23 6.73
N PRO A 406 12.92 -5.11 7.02
CA PRO A 406 13.74 -6.24 7.44
C PRO A 406 13.69 -6.46 8.97
N PHE A 407 12.55 -6.17 9.59
CA PHE A 407 12.32 -6.19 11.04
C PHE A 407 10.83 -6.19 11.35
N LEU A 408 10.50 -6.55 12.59
CA LEU A 408 9.21 -6.27 13.22
C LEU A 408 9.35 -5.01 14.09
N CYS A 409 8.24 -4.36 14.40
CA CYS A 409 8.22 -3.32 15.43
C CYS A 409 7.35 -3.74 16.62
N ARG A 410 7.72 -3.33 17.84
CA ARG A 410 6.92 -3.50 19.05
C ARG A 410 6.67 -2.16 19.70
N LEU A 411 5.42 -1.85 20.00
CA LEU A 411 5.00 -0.60 20.62
C LEU A 411 4.14 -0.90 21.85
N SER A 412 4.48 -0.33 23.01
CA SER A 412 3.65 -0.49 24.21
C SER A 412 2.35 0.30 24.07
N LEU A 413 1.20 -0.33 24.35
CA LEU A 413 -0.09 0.35 24.35
C LEU A 413 -0.21 1.40 25.46
N GLN A 414 0.56 1.28 26.54
CA GLN A 414 0.59 2.27 27.62
C GLN A 414 1.30 3.56 27.19
N ALA A 415 2.14 3.50 26.17
CA ALA A 415 2.92 4.64 25.68
C ALA A 415 2.13 5.52 24.69
N VAL A 416 0.91 5.11 24.29
CA VAL A 416 0.15 5.76 23.20
C VAL A 416 -1.28 6.15 23.52
#